data_AF-A0A928SXM5-F1
#
_entry.id   AF-A0A928SXM5-F1
#
_cell.length_a   1.000
_cell.length_b   1.000
_cell.length_c   1.000
_cell.angle_alpha   90.00
_cell.angle_beta   90.00
_cell.angle_gamma   90.00
#
_symmetry.space_group_name_H-M   'P 1'
#
loop_
_entity.id
_entity.type
_entity.pdbx_description
1 polymer ?
#
loop_
_entity_poly.entity_id
_entity_poly.type
_entity_poly.pdbx_seq_one_letter_code
_entity_poly.pdbx_strand_id
1 'polypeptide(L)'
;MKVRATAVAAERANAIGSVELECTPHGLSVAYLGVGAFSEGYAPGALTMGTRITVPWAKVQEARVEGDQLFFAFDPELTPHHRMVLTAFSTGDYAHHREAFKQRLVVWIGAGAAALVVAMLSALTLPRFAPRAGAGAAMAIGGLAALAILGVGLLADRQLGRAGVEGDAAREAFAMELSRYLPALVRLKQKPAPAEKPFTLPSFEGWLPRTTAAVVITLTACLLGAVLTARWLLAPAREARDLAVLATGEPQRPEPQLEEPKNMAPPSPAPAPPPSAEPAQPSAPGTTLEGRCSCTRSSSLLWSTPIPKLGVLVLARKLVSGPVRSRLEIDIAAVNNGDQELREIAMSMTFYEQDPPPSNKRYPVANRAVYFEGPLGPGQAIKWNVEARGTAFEVDRPLHGELGPTGDGAAPTNMIADLLNANHRPVRLHGAMLLGYLGDPRAKEAALKLKEAMRDDEQPYLDRLVRALSEVRTCNLRVTGDGAERAVEACVFNAGNETRDKLGLRVRGLDAAVNPSEPTERPPNVVAEATFALGGELPAQAGVTARAKLDVSKASAPPVAFEAFADREDLLP
;
A
#
# COMPACT_ATOMS: atom_id res chain seq x y z
N MET A 1 -29.11 -22.49 -7.32
CA MET A 1 -28.69 -21.37 -8.20
C MET A 1 -27.95 -20.38 -7.32
N LYS A 2 -26.83 -19.81 -7.81
CA LYS A 2 -26.03 -18.85 -7.04
C LYS A 2 -26.42 -17.42 -7.39
N VAL A 3 -26.70 -16.62 -6.38
CA VAL A 3 -27.23 -15.26 -6.53
C VAL A 3 -26.48 -14.33 -5.59
N ARG A 4 -26.06 -13.16 -6.09
CA ARG A 4 -25.54 -12.09 -5.24
C ARG A 4 -26.65 -11.12 -4.89
N ALA A 5 -26.59 -10.59 -3.69
CA ALA A 5 -27.48 -9.54 -3.21
C ALA A 5 -26.73 -8.59 -2.27
N THR A 6 -27.29 -7.43 -2.03
CA THR A 6 -26.76 -6.43 -1.10
C THR A 6 -27.67 -6.34 0.11
N ALA A 7 -27.15 -6.64 1.29
CA ALA A 7 -27.78 -6.37 2.57
C ALA A 7 -27.75 -4.85 2.84
N VAL A 8 -28.93 -4.26 3.03
CA VAL A 8 -29.12 -2.82 3.22
C VAL A 8 -29.49 -2.49 4.66
N ALA A 9 -29.17 -1.27 5.07
CA ALA A 9 -29.53 -0.74 6.37
C ALA A 9 -31.06 -0.61 6.48
N ALA A 10 -31.66 -1.36 7.38
CA ALA A 10 -33.08 -1.36 7.66
C ALA A 10 -33.31 -1.71 9.14
N GLU A 11 -34.40 -1.23 9.73
CA GLU A 11 -34.73 -1.42 11.16
C GLU A 11 -34.68 -2.89 11.61
N ARG A 12 -35.02 -3.81 10.71
CA ARG A 12 -35.03 -5.27 10.96
C ARG A 12 -33.71 -5.96 10.64
N ALA A 13 -32.76 -5.30 9.98
CA ALA A 13 -31.47 -5.86 9.62
C ALA A 13 -30.46 -5.63 10.75
N ASN A 14 -29.52 -6.55 10.92
CA ASN A 14 -28.35 -6.36 11.77
C ASN A 14 -27.03 -6.54 11.02
N ALA A 15 -27.11 -6.56 9.69
CA ALA A 15 -26.00 -6.77 8.78
C ALA A 15 -26.20 -5.94 7.51
N ILE A 16 -25.12 -5.31 7.04
CA ILE A 16 -25.07 -4.53 5.80
C ILE A 16 -23.86 -4.96 4.96
N GLY A 17 -23.98 -4.99 3.64
CA GLY A 17 -22.87 -5.37 2.75
C GLY A 17 -23.27 -6.36 1.68
N SER A 18 -22.31 -6.84 0.89
CA SER A 18 -22.59 -7.79 -0.19
C SER A 18 -22.62 -9.23 0.33
N VAL A 19 -23.60 -10.00 -0.13
CA VAL A 19 -23.74 -11.43 0.17
C VAL A 19 -23.93 -12.24 -1.09
N GLU A 20 -23.46 -13.48 -1.05
CA GLU A 20 -23.71 -14.47 -2.08
C GLU A 20 -24.49 -15.63 -1.46
N LEU A 21 -25.61 -15.97 -2.09
CA LEU A 21 -26.58 -16.95 -1.63
C LEU A 21 -26.68 -18.10 -2.62
N GLU A 22 -26.75 -19.31 -2.09
CA GLU A 22 -27.00 -20.51 -2.87
C GLU A 22 -27.89 -21.48 -2.10
N CYS A 23 -29.03 -21.84 -2.68
CA CYS A 23 -29.88 -22.88 -2.12
C CYS A 23 -29.27 -24.26 -2.40
N THR A 24 -28.90 -24.99 -1.35
CA THR A 24 -28.37 -26.35 -1.45
C THR A 24 -29.30 -27.36 -0.75
N PRO A 25 -29.19 -28.67 -1.03
CA PRO A 25 -29.96 -29.68 -0.31
C PRO A 25 -29.72 -29.68 1.21
N HIS A 26 -28.54 -29.27 1.66
CA HIS A 26 -28.15 -29.28 3.08
C HIS A 26 -28.52 -27.99 3.83
N GLY A 27 -28.83 -26.91 3.11
CA GLY A 27 -29.12 -25.62 3.70
C GLY A 27 -28.94 -24.45 2.72
N LEU A 28 -29.12 -23.24 3.22
CA LEU A 28 -28.78 -22.02 2.51
C LEU A 28 -27.29 -21.70 2.71
N SER A 29 -26.49 -21.82 1.67
CA SER A 29 -25.10 -21.36 1.69
C SER A 29 -25.08 -19.84 1.57
N VAL A 30 -24.49 -19.16 2.55
CA VAL A 30 -24.34 -17.71 2.63
C VAL A 30 -22.85 -17.39 2.69
N ALA A 31 -22.32 -16.69 1.70
CA ALA A 31 -20.96 -16.17 1.71
C ALA A 31 -20.98 -14.65 1.90
N TYR A 32 -20.27 -14.17 2.91
CA TYR A 32 -20.15 -12.75 3.23
C TYR A 32 -19.03 -12.12 2.39
N LEU A 33 -19.41 -11.18 1.53
CA LEU A 33 -18.51 -10.44 0.63
C LEU A 33 -18.34 -8.99 1.11
N GLY A 34 -18.09 -8.82 2.42
CA GLY A 34 -17.92 -7.51 3.05
C GLY A 34 -19.16 -7.09 3.82
N VAL A 35 -19.59 -7.94 4.75
CA VAL A 35 -20.76 -7.71 5.59
C VAL A 35 -20.31 -7.17 6.94
N GLY A 36 -20.75 -5.96 7.29
CA GLY A 36 -20.56 -5.37 8.62
C GLY A 36 -21.80 -5.53 9.48
N ALA A 37 -21.60 -5.56 10.80
CA ALA A 37 -22.72 -5.47 11.74
C ALA A 37 -23.41 -4.10 11.61
N PHE A 38 -24.73 -4.09 11.72
CA PHE A 38 -25.55 -2.89 11.63
C PHE A 38 -26.46 -2.77 12.86
N SER A 39 -26.49 -1.57 13.42
CA SER A 39 -27.53 -1.13 14.34
C SER A 39 -27.80 0.34 14.07
N GLU A 40 -29.05 0.77 14.22
CA GLU A 40 -29.44 2.16 13.96
C GLU A 40 -28.66 3.12 14.86
N GLY A 41 -28.04 4.14 14.27
CA GLY A 41 -27.17 5.09 14.99
C GLY A 41 -25.74 4.61 15.26
N TYR A 42 -25.35 3.43 14.79
CA TYR A 42 -24.00 2.87 14.97
C TYR A 42 -23.17 2.93 13.68
N ALA A 43 -21.86 3.22 13.82
CA ALA A 43 -20.93 3.18 12.70
C ALA A 43 -20.56 1.71 12.37
N PRO A 44 -20.56 1.29 11.10
CA PRO A 44 -20.25 -0.10 10.75
C PRO A 44 -18.89 -0.52 11.34
N GLY A 45 -18.87 -1.60 12.12
CA GLY A 45 -17.65 -2.21 12.63
C GLY A 45 -16.85 -2.94 11.53
N ALA A 46 -15.86 -3.73 11.93
CA ALA A 46 -15.07 -4.53 11.00
C ALA A 46 -15.95 -5.35 10.04
N LEU A 47 -15.66 -5.28 8.74
CA LEU A 47 -16.40 -6.00 7.71
C LEU A 47 -15.95 -7.46 7.67
N THR A 48 -16.90 -8.38 7.80
CA THR A 48 -16.70 -9.81 7.58
C THR A 48 -16.62 -10.09 6.07
N MET A 49 -15.46 -10.55 5.59
CA MET A 49 -15.20 -10.93 4.20
C MET A 49 -14.71 -12.38 4.12
N GLY A 50 -15.08 -13.10 3.06
CA GLY A 50 -14.58 -14.45 2.78
C GLY A 50 -15.20 -15.57 3.61
N THR A 51 -15.96 -15.26 4.67
CA THR A 51 -16.65 -16.27 5.46
C THR A 51 -17.83 -16.86 4.68
N ARG A 52 -17.81 -18.18 4.47
CA ARG A 52 -18.94 -18.94 3.95
C ARG A 52 -19.53 -19.82 5.05
N ILE A 53 -20.82 -19.68 5.30
CA ILE A 53 -21.57 -20.52 6.22
C ILE A 53 -22.67 -21.27 5.47
N THR A 54 -23.00 -22.48 5.91
CA THR A 54 -24.19 -23.19 5.43
C THR A 54 -25.21 -23.20 6.55
N VAL A 55 -26.30 -22.45 6.37
CA VAL A 55 -27.40 -22.36 7.33
C VAL A 55 -28.36 -23.51 7.07
N PRO A 56 -28.51 -24.49 7.99
CA PRO A 56 -29.48 -25.57 7.81
C PRO A 56 -30.89 -25.01 7.65
N TRP A 57 -31.72 -25.62 6.80
CA TRP A 57 -33.08 -25.11 6.53
C TRP A 57 -33.94 -24.98 7.80
N ALA A 58 -33.76 -25.88 8.78
CA ALA A 58 -34.45 -25.83 10.07
C ALA A 58 -34.03 -24.63 10.96
N LYS A 59 -32.90 -23.99 10.65
CA LYS A 59 -32.34 -22.83 11.36
C LYS A 59 -32.62 -21.51 10.62
N VAL A 60 -33.37 -21.54 9.52
CA VAL A 60 -33.91 -20.34 8.87
C VAL A 60 -35.22 -19.98 9.58
N GLN A 61 -35.20 -18.92 10.38
CA GLN A 61 -36.33 -18.50 11.21
C GLN A 61 -37.38 -17.72 10.41
N GLU A 62 -36.93 -16.86 9.50
CA GLU A 62 -37.82 -16.06 8.66
C GLU A 62 -37.24 -15.91 7.26
N ALA A 63 -38.10 -16.04 6.25
CA ALA A 63 -37.84 -15.64 4.88
C ALA A 63 -39.10 -14.98 4.33
N ARG A 64 -39.01 -13.71 3.92
CA ARG A 64 -40.18 -12.94 3.47
C ARG A 64 -39.84 -12.03 2.31
N VAL A 65 -40.67 -12.07 1.28
CA VAL A 65 -40.56 -11.18 0.11
C VAL A 65 -41.45 -9.96 0.37
N GLU A 66 -40.86 -8.77 0.42
CA GLU A 66 -41.54 -7.50 0.64
C GLU A 66 -41.14 -6.50 -0.45
N GLY A 67 -42.03 -6.18 -1.40
CA GLY A 67 -41.74 -5.17 -2.42
C GLY A 67 -40.66 -5.61 -3.39
N ASP A 68 -39.53 -4.91 -3.41
CA ASP A 68 -38.27 -5.17 -4.12
C ASP A 68 -37.19 -5.85 -3.23
N GLN A 69 -37.55 -6.15 -1.98
CA GLN A 69 -36.64 -6.64 -0.95
C GLN A 69 -36.95 -8.09 -0.56
N LEU A 70 -35.95 -8.79 -0.04
CA LEU A 70 -36.07 -10.12 0.56
C LEU A 70 -35.48 -10.08 1.96
N PHE A 71 -36.31 -10.31 2.96
CA PHE A 71 -35.90 -10.39 4.35
C PHE A 71 -35.51 -11.82 4.71
N PHE A 72 -34.38 -11.97 5.42
CA PHE A 72 -33.93 -13.22 6.01
C PHE A 72 -33.60 -13.04 7.49
N ALA A 73 -34.05 -13.99 8.30
CA ALA A 73 -33.59 -14.18 9.66
C ALA A 73 -33.13 -15.63 9.87
N PHE A 74 -31.94 -15.81 10.43
CA PHE A 74 -31.36 -17.09 10.80
C PHE A 74 -31.26 -17.21 12.32
N ASP A 75 -30.93 -18.41 12.79
CA ASP A 75 -30.55 -18.62 14.18
C ASP A 75 -29.29 -17.82 14.54
N PRO A 76 -29.33 -16.96 15.58
CA PRO A 76 -28.19 -16.15 16.01
C PRO A 76 -26.99 -16.97 16.50
N GLU A 77 -27.17 -18.25 16.85
CA GLU A 77 -26.06 -19.13 17.26
C GLU A 77 -25.10 -19.44 16.10
N LEU A 78 -25.55 -19.34 14.85
CA LEU A 78 -24.73 -19.68 13.67
C LEU A 78 -23.84 -18.52 13.20
N THR A 79 -24.32 -17.29 13.37
CA THR A 79 -23.64 -16.10 12.86
C THR A 79 -24.16 -14.85 13.56
N PRO A 80 -23.29 -13.89 13.91
CA PRO A 80 -23.75 -12.60 14.42
C PRO A 80 -24.59 -11.85 13.37
N HIS A 81 -24.34 -12.07 12.07
CA HIS A 81 -25.03 -11.44 10.94
C HIS A 81 -26.29 -12.21 10.51
N HIS A 82 -27.19 -12.47 11.47
CA HIS A 82 -28.32 -13.36 11.29
C HIS A 82 -29.58 -12.70 10.71
N ARG A 83 -29.68 -11.36 10.66
CA ARG A 83 -30.83 -10.63 10.10
C ARG A 83 -30.42 -9.73 8.95
N MET A 84 -30.94 -9.98 7.76
CA MET A 84 -30.58 -9.24 6.55
C MET A 84 -31.82 -8.83 5.74
N VAL A 85 -31.83 -7.58 5.27
CA VAL A 85 -32.75 -7.11 4.24
C VAL A 85 -31.96 -7.01 2.94
N LEU A 86 -32.28 -7.87 1.97
CA LEU A 86 -31.52 -8.02 0.75
C LEU A 86 -32.19 -7.30 -0.42
N THR A 87 -31.38 -6.59 -1.20
CA THR A 87 -31.78 -5.90 -2.43
C THR A 87 -30.74 -6.14 -3.54
N ALA A 88 -30.94 -5.56 -4.73
CA ALA A 88 -29.98 -5.59 -5.83
C ALA A 88 -29.50 -7.02 -6.18
N PHE A 89 -30.47 -7.91 -6.43
CA PHE A 89 -30.19 -9.30 -6.80
C PHE A 89 -29.54 -9.38 -8.18
N SER A 90 -28.52 -10.23 -8.32
CA SER A 90 -27.91 -10.55 -9.61
C SER A 90 -27.54 -12.03 -9.71
N THR A 91 -27.80 -12.63 -10.87
CA THR A 91 -27.57 -14.05 -11.14
C THR A 91 -26.38 -14.21 -12.07
N GLY A 92 -25.41 -15.06 -11.71
CA GLY A 92 -24.27 -15.38 -12.56
C GLY A 92 -22.94 -15.35 -11.82
N ASP A 93 -21.95 -16.05 -12.35
CA ASP A 93 -20.55 -15.93 -11.91
C ASP A 93 -19.97 -14.61 -12.42
N TYR A 94 -20.46 -13.51 -11.87
CA TYR A 94 -19.87 -12.21 -12.13
C TYR A 94 -18.47 -12.17 -11.52
N ALA A 95 -17.48 -12.05 -12.39
CA ALA A 95 -16.16 -11.55 -12.08
C ALA A 95 -16.30 -10.30 -11.19
N HIS A 96 -15.48 -10.19 -10.15
CA HIS A 96 -15.57 -9.10 -9.17
C HIS A 96 -15.63 -7.74 -9.92
N HIS A 97 -16.31 -6.69 -9.43
CA HIS A 97 -16.46 -5.41 -10.16
C HIS A 97 -15.15 -4.88 -10.77
N ARG A 98 -14.03 -5.16 -10.09
CA ARG A 98 -12.66 -4.87 -10.56
C ARG A 98 -12.24 -5.67 -11.81
N GLU A 99 -12.61 -6.94 -11.89
CA GLU A 99 -12.38 -7.80 -13.05
C GLU A 99 -13.31 -7.45 -14.21
N ALA A 100 -14.58 -7.13 -13.94
CA ALA A 100 -15.49 -6.61 -14.96
C ALA A 100 -14.92 -5.32 -15.56
N PHE A 101 -14.41 -4.40 -14.73
CA PHE A 101 -13.73 -3.20 -15.22
C PHE A 101 -12.50 -3.53 -16.08
N LYS A 102 -11.66 -4.49 -15.67
CA LYS A 102 -10.51 -4.95 -16.47
C LYS A 102 -10.95 -5.54 -17.81
N GLN A 103 -11.99 -6.38 -17.83
CA GLN A 103 -12.52 -6.98 -19.05
C GLN A 103 -13.07 -5.90 -20.00
N ARG A 104 -13.83 -4.93 -19.48
CA ARG A 104 -14.30 -3.78 -20.27
C ARG A 104 -13.13 -2.98 -20.83
N LEU A 105 -12.12 -2.70 -20.01
CA LEU A 105 -10.92 -1.99 -20.46
C LEU A 105 -10.19 -2.74 -21.57
N VAL A 106 -10.05 -4.06 -21.46
CA VAL A 106 -9.43 -4.90 -22.50
C VAL A 106 -10.23 -4.86 -23.81
N VAL A 107 -11.56 -4.94 -23.75
CA VAL A 107 -12.43 -4.81 -24.95
C VAL A 107 -12.27 -3.44 -25.60
N TRP A 108 -12.22 -2.36 -24.80
CA TRP A 108 -12.05 -1.00 -25.30
C TRP A 108 -10.69 -0.76 -25.92
N ILE A 109 -9.61 -1.23 -25.27
CA ILE A 109 -8.24 -1.14 -25.81
C ILE A 109 -8.15 -1.95 -27.10
N GLY A 110 -8.68 -3.17 -27.12
CA GLY A 110 -8.68 -4.06 -28.29
C GLY A 110 -9.45 -3.45 -29.47
N ALA A 111 -10.66 -2.95 -29.25
CA ALA A 111 -11.47 -2.30 -30.28
C ALA A 111 -10.80 -1.01 -30.80
N GLY A 112 -10.23 -0.20 -29.91
CA GLY A 112 -9.50 1.01 -30.28
C GLY A 112 -8.27 0.71 -31.13
N ALA A 113 -7.47 -0.28 -30.74
CA ALA A 113 -6.30 -0.72 -31.50
C ALA A 113 -6.68 -1.26 -32.88
N ALA A 114 -7.71 -2.11 -32.97
CA ALA A 114 -8.20 -2.65 -34.22
C ALA A 114 -8.74 -1.55 -35.17
N ALA A 115 -9.50 -0.59 -34.63
CA ALA A 115 -10.01 0.54 -35.39
C ALA A 115 -8.88 1.39 -35.98
N LEU A 116 -7.84 1.67 -35.19
CA LEU A 116 -6.66 2.42 -35.64
C LEU A 116 -5.91 1.68 -36.78
N VAL A 117 -5.68 0.38 -36.62
CA VAL A 117 -5.00 -0.44 -37.64
C VAL A 117 -5.78 -0.45 -38.94
N VAL A 118 -7.10 -0.61 -38.89
CA VAL A 118 -7.96 -0.59 -40.09
C VAL A 118 -7.95 0.78 -40.75
N ALA A 119 -8.03 1.87 -39.99
CA ALA A 119 -7.94 3.22 -40.53
C ALA A 119 -6.60 3.47 -41.24
N MET A 120 -5.48 3.07 -40.62
CA MET A 120 -4.14 3.21 -41.22
C MET A 120 -3.97 2.35 -42.48
N LEU A 121 -4.45 1.10 -42.46
CA LEU A 121 -4.37 0.23 -43.62
C LEU A 121 -5.22 0.77 -44.77
N SER A 122 -6.44 1.21 -44.50
CA SER A 122 -7.30 1.85 -45.52
C SER A 122 -6.63 3.09 -46.13
N ALA A 123 -6.03 3.95 -45.31
CA ALA A 123 -5.31 5.13 -45.78
C ALA A 123 -4.11 4.78 -46.67
N LEU A 124 -3.42 3.66 -46.40
CA LEU A 124 -2.24 3.23 -47.16
C LEU A 124 -2.57 2.40 -48.42
N THR A 125 -3.64 1.62 -48.41
CA THR A 125 -3.95 0.68 -49.50
C THR A 125 -4.93 1.25 -50.52
N LEU A 126 -5.98 1.99 -50.10
CA LEU A 126 -6.99 2.50 -51.04
C LEU A 126 -6.42 3.42 -52.12
N PRO A 127 -5.47 4.33 -51.85
CA PRO A 127 -4.89 5.16 -52.91
C PRO A 127 -4.18 4.35 -54.00
N ARG A 128 -3.71 3.14 -53.69
CA ARG A 128 -3.06 2.25 -54.65
C ARG A 128 -4.04 1.44 -55.49
N PHE A 129 -5.14 0.98 -54.88
CA PHE A 129 -6.14 0.17 -55.59
C PHE A 129 -7.20 1.01 -56.33
N ALA A 130 -7.44 2.24 -55.86
CA ALA A 130 -8.39 3.16 -56.46
C ALA A 130 -7.78 4.57 -56.56
N PRO A 131 -6.80 4.79 -57.46
CA PRO A 131 -6.09 6.07 -57.59
C PRO A 131 -7.02 7.23 -57.96
N ARG A 132 -8.19 6.94 -58.57
CA ARG A 132 -9.23 7.93 -58.87
C ARG A 132 -10.07 8.36 -57.68
N ALA A 133 -10.08 7.59 -56.58
CA ALA A 133 -10.93 7.88 -55.42
C ALA A 133 -10.42 9.05 -54.56
N GLY A 134 -9.17 9.49 -54.75
CA GLY A 134 -8.58 10.58 -53.98
C GLY A 134 -8.35 10.22 -52.51
N ALA A 135 -7.42 10.94 -51.86
CA ALA A 135 -7.07 10.69 -50.46
C ALA A 135 -8.26 10.86 -49.49
N GLY A 136 -9.20 11.75 -49.83
CA GLY A 136 -10.41 11.99 -49.05
C GLY A 136 -11.32 10.76 -48.94
N ALA A 137 -11.53 10.02 -50.04
CA ALA A 137 -12.36 8.81 -49.99
C ALA A 137 -11.69 7.68 -49.18
N ALA A 138 -10.36 7.54 -49.27
CA ALA A 138 -9.61 6.58 -48.47
C ALA A 138 -9.74 6.86 -46.96
N MET A 139 -9.63 8.14 -46.57
CA MET A 139 -9.83 8.59 -45.19
C MET A 139 -11.28 8.37 -44.72
N ALA A 140 -12.27 8.67 -45.56
CA ALA A 140 -13.68 8.47 -45.22
C ALA A 140 -14.03 6.98 -45.03
N ILE A 141 -13.55 6.10 -45.91
CA ILE A 141 -13.77 4.66 -45.81
C ILE A 141 -13.06 4.08 -44.58
N GLY A 142 -11.81 4.48 -44.33
CA GLY A 142 -11.07 4.09 -43.13
C GLY A 142 -11.75 4.56 -41.84
N GLY A 143 -12.25 5.79 -41.83
CA GLY A 143 -13.00 6.36 -40.70
C GLY A 143 -14.32 5.63 -40.43
N LEU A 144 -15.09 5.31 -41.46
CA LEU A 144 -16.33 4.54 -41.33
C LEU A 144 -16.07 3.12 -40.80
N ALA A 145 -15.03 2.45 -41.30
CA ALA A 145 -14.65 1.12 -40.83
C ALA A 145 -14.18 1.15 -39.36
N ALA A 146 -13.41 2.15 -38.96
CA ALA A 146 -13.00 2.36 -37.57
C ALA A 146 -14.22 2.60 -36.65
N LEU A 147 -15.17 3.43 -37.07
CA LEU A 147 -16.42 3.66 -36.33
C LEU A 147 -17.25 2.39 -36.19
N ALA A 148 -17.33 1.56 -37.22
CA ALA A 148 -18.02 0.27 -37.15
C ALA A 148 -17.38 -0.67 -36.11
N ILE A 149 -16.05 -0.74 -36.05
CA ILE A 149 -15.32 -1.56 -35.07
C ILE A 149 -15.56 -1.06 -33.65
N LEU A 150 -15.52 0.25 -33.43
CA LEU A 150 -15.85 0.85 -32.12
C LEU A 150 -17.31 0.58 -31.74
N GLY A 151 -18.24 0.61 -32.71
CA GLY A 151 -19.63 0.23 -32.52
C GLY A 151 -19.79 -1.23 -32.08
N VAL A 152 -19.04 -2.16 -32.66
CA VAL A 152 -19.01 -3.57 -32.22
C VAL A 152 -18.41 -3.68 -30.81
N GLY A 153 -17.34 -2.94 -30.50
CA GLY A 153 -16.76 -2.89 -29.16
C GLY A 153 -17.76 -2.42 -28.10
N LEU A 154 -18.54 -1.37 -28.41
CA LEU A 154 -19.64 -0.87 -27.57
C LEU A 154 -20.75 -1.92 -27.37
N LEU A 155 -21.11 -2.66 -28.41
CA LEU A 155 -22.11 -3.72 -28.33
C LEU A 155 -21.60 -4.89 -27.48
N ALA A 156 -20.32 -5.26 -27.62
CA ALA A 156 -19.68 -6.29 -26.81
C ALA A 156 -19.61 -5.87 -25.33
N ASP A 157 -19.24 -4.62 -25.04
CA ASP A 157 -19.24 -4.05 -23.68
C ASP A 157 -20.65 -4.10 -23.06
N ARG A 158 -21.68 -3.73 -23.84
CA ARG A 158 -23.08 -3.84 -23.43
C ARG A 158 -23.52 -5.30 -23.23
N GLN A 159 -23.05 -6.24 -24.03
CA GLN A 159 -23.36 -7.66 -23.85
C GLN A 159 -22.68 -8.24 -22.60
N LEU A 160 -21.43 -7.86 -22.33
CA LEU A 160 -20.72 -8.25 -21.10
C LEU A 160 -21.44 -7.70 -19.85
N GLY A 161 -22.08 -6.53 -19.96
CA GLY A 161 -22.96 -6.01 -18.91
C GLY A 161 -24.34 -6.66 -18.81
N ARG A 162 -24.78 -7.46 -19.79
CA ARG A 162 -26.10 -8.11 -19.84
C ARG A 162 -26.07 -9.61 -19.52
N ALA A 163 -24.90 -10.16 -19.22
CA ALA A 163 -24.74 -11.59 -18.92
C ALA A 163 -25.19 -11.91 -17.49
N GLY A 164 -26.51 -11.84 -17.26
CA GLY A 164 -27.16 -12.24 -16.02
C GLY A 164 -28.54 -11.61 -15.91
N VAL A 165 -29.42 -12.29 -15.17
CA VAL A 165 -30.66 -11.68 -14.72
C VAL A 165 -30.30 -10.77 -13.55
N GLU A 166 -30.67 -9.49 -13.63
CA GLU A 166 -30.46 -8.51 -12.57
C GLU A 166 -31.80 -7.97 -12.07
N GLY A 167 -31.80 -7.45 -10.84
CA GLY A 167 -32.94 -6.79 -10.24
C GLY A 167 -34.08 -7.75 -9.89
N ASP A 168 -35.31 -7.35 -10.21
CA ASP A 168 -36.51 -8.07 -9.78
C ASP A 168 -36.60 -9.50 -10.33
N ALA A 169 -36.21 -9.71 -11.58
CA ALA A 169 -36.26 -11.03 -12.18
C ALA A 169 -35.27 -12.01 -11.51
N ALA A 170 -34.11 -11.53 -11.05
CA ALA A 170 -33.13 -12.33 -10.31
C ALA A 170 -33.67 -12.73 -8.94
N ARG A 171 -34.29 -11.77 -8.27
CA ARG A 171 -34.93 -11.93 -6.97
C ARG A 171 -36.11 -12.89 -7.05
N GLU A 172 -36.97 -12.77 -8.06
CA GLU A 172 -38.10 -13.68 -8.28
C GLU A 172 -37.64 -15.09 -8.59
N ALA A 173 -36.63 -15.26 -9.46
CA ALA A 173 -36.03 -16.57 -9.74
C ALA A 173 -35.45 -17.21 -8.47
N PHE A 174 -34.74 -16.42 -7.65
CA PHE A 174 -34.22 -16.87 -6.37
C PHE A 174 -35.34 -17.21 -5.39
N ALA A 175 -36.38 -16.37 -5.28
CA ALA A 175 -37.53 -16.61 -4.40
C ALA A 175 -38.34 -17.84 -4.83
N MET A 176 -38.40 -18.15 -6.13
CA MET A 176 -38.97 -19.39 -6.65
C MET A 176 -38.13 -20.60 -6.25
N GLU A 177 -36.81 -20.55 -6.38
CA GLU A 177 -35.94 -21.64 -5.91
C GLU A 177 -36.03 -21.82 -4.40
N LEU A 178 -35.99 -20.73 -3.64
CA LEU A 178 -36.12 -20.71 -2.19
C LEU A 178 -37.42 -21.35 -1.72
N SER A 179 -38.53 -21.10 -2.41
CA SER A 179 -39.84 -21.68 -2.08
C SER A 179 -39.90 -23.21 -2.22
N ARG A 180 -38.96 -23.83 -2.95
CA ARG A 180 -38.83 -25.30 -3.01
C ARG A 180 -38.30 -25.89 -1.70
N TYR A 181 -37.49 -25.14 -0.97
CA TYR A 181 -36.87 -25.57 0.28
C TYR A 181 -37.58 -25.03 1.52
N LEU A 182 -38.17 -23.83 1.41
CA LEU A 182 -38.93 -23.16 2.46
C LEU A 182 -40.37 -22.92 1.98
N PRO A 183 -41.27 -23.91 2.12
CA PRO A 183 -42.68 -23.77 1.71
C PRO A 183 -43.44 -22.71 2.52
N ALA A 184 -42.93 -22.31 3.69
CA ALA A 184 -43.48 -21.23 4.52
C ALA A 184 -43.08 -19.81 4.07
N LEU A 185 -42.50 -19.64 2.86
CA LEU A 185 -42.11 -18.34 2.32
C LEU A 185 -43.32 -17.41 2.17
N VAL A 186 -43.42 -16.39 3.02
CA VAL A 186 -44.50 -15.39 2.96
C VAL A 186 -44.23 -14.38 1.85
N ARG A 187 -45.15 -14.26 0.90
CA ARG A 187 -45.13 -13.23 -0.16
C ARG A 187 -46.18 -12.17 0.13
N LEU A 188 -45.76 -10.96 0.47
CA LEU A 188 -46.69 -9.83 0.55
C LEU A 188 -46.98 -9.28 -0.84
N LYS A 189 -48.25 -8.97 -1.10
CA LYS A 189 -48.71 -8.45 -2.38
C LYS A 189 -48.07 -7.08 -2.65
N GLN A 190 -47.29 -6.99 -3.71
CA GLN A 190 -46.57 -5.79 -4.14
C GLN A 190 -47.55 -4.68 -4.55
N LYS A 191 -47.25 -3.43 -4.19
CA LYS A 191 -47.89 -2.25 -4.77
C LYS A 191 -47.34 -2.09 -6.21
N PRO A 192 -48.17 -2.02 -7.26
CA PRO A 192 -47.68 -2.05 -8.64
C PRO A 192 -46.70 -0.90 -8.89
N ALA A 193 -45.50 -1.24 -9.36
CA ALA A 193 -44.49 -0.28 -9.77
C ALA A 193 -44.98 0.50 -11.01
N PRO A 194 -44.60 1.78 -11.17
CA PRO A 194 -44.87 2.53 -12.40
C PRO A 194 -44.20 1.84 -13.58
N ALA A 195 -44.98 1.59 -14.64
CA ALA A 195 -44.50 0.88 -15.83
C ALA A 195 -43.36 1.66 -16.51
N GLU A 196 -42.13 1.14 -16.40
CA GLU A 196 -41.02 1.61 -17.24
C GLU A 196 -41.32 1.23 -18.69
N LYS A 197 -41.27 2.23 -19.59
CA LYS A 197 -41.48 2.01 -21.01
C LYS A 197 -40.29 1.23 -21.58
N PRO A 198 -40.49 0.01 -22.12
CA PRO A 198 -39.41 -0.73 -22.73
C PRO A 198 -38.94 0.02 -23.98
N PHE A 199 -37.68 0.46 -23.98
CA PHE A 199 -37.04 0.99 -25.19
C PHE A 199 -36.63 -0.20 -26.06
N THR A 200 -37.56 -0.68 -26.88
CA THR A 200 -37.32 -1.77 -27.83
C THR A 200 -36.47 -1.28 -28.99
N LEU A 201 -35.15 -1.51 -28.92
CA LEU A 201 -34.30 -1.49 -30.11
C LEU A 201 -34.49 -2.82 -30.86
N PRO A 202 -34.51 -2.81 -32.21
CA PRO A 202 -34.66 -4.02 -33.00
C PRO A 202 -33.52 -5.00 -32.69
N SER A 203 -33.89 -6.17 -32.18
CA SER A 203 -32.98 -7.27 -31.88
C SER A 203 -32.42 -7.86 -33.17
N PHE A 204 -31.14 -7.61 -33.47
CA PHE A 204 -30.38 -8.27 -34.54
C PHE A 204 -29.98 -9.72 -34.15
N GLU A 205 -30.85 -10.45 -33.47
CA GLU A 205 -30.55 -11.76 -32.86
C GLU A 205 -30.59 -12.95 -33.84
N GLY A 206 -30.84 -12.70 -35.14
CA GLY A 206 -31.05 -13.77 -36.11
C GLY A 206 -29.92 -14.03 -37.10
N TRP A 207 -28.87 -13.20 -37.19
CA TRP A 207 -28.10 -13.16 -38.45
C TRP A 207 -26.72 -13.82 -38.49
N LEU A 208 -26.07 -14.17 -37.36
CA LEU A 208 -24.80 -14.92 -37.43
C LEU A 208 -24.57 -15.88 -36.25
N PRO A 209 -24.33 -17.19 -36.50
CA PRO A 209 -23.85 -18.14 -35.50
C PRO A 209 -22.56 -17.64 -34.81
N ARG A 210 -22.43 -17.88 -33.50
CA ARG A 210 -21.25 -17.50 -32.69
C ARG A 210 -19.92 -18.03 -33.23
N THR A 211 -19.95 -19.10 -34.03
CA THR A 211 -18.77 -19.69 -34.67
C THR A 211 -18.29 -18.89 -35.89
N THR A 212 -19.19 -18.25 -36.64
CA THR A 212 -18.83 -17.44 -37.81
C THR A 212 -18.06 -16.17 -37.44
N ALA A 213 -18.38 -15.51 -36.32
CA ALA A 213 -17.66 -14.31 -35.88
C ALA A 213 -16.21 -14.64 -35.47
N ALA A 214 -16.00 -15.72 -34.72
CA ALA A 214 -14.66 -16.18 -34.35
C ALA A 214 -13.83 -16.53 -35.59
N VAL A 215 -14.42 -17.26 -36.56
CA VAL A 215 -13.77 -17.63 -37.82
C VAL A 215 -13.40 -16.39 -38.65
N VAL A 216 -14.28 -15.40 -38.75
CA VAL A 216 -14.02 -14.16 -39.49
C VAL A 216 -12.91 -13.33 -38.84
N ILE A 217 -12.87 -13.23 -37.50
CA ILE A 217 -11.80 -12.53 -36.77
C ILE A 217 -10.45 -13.24 -36.95
N THR A 218 -10.41 -14.57 -36.86
CA THR A 218 -9.16 -15.32 -37.10
C THR A 218 -8.70 -15.23 -38.54
N LEU A 219 -9.60 -15.30 -39.52
CA LEU A 219 -9.26 -15.16 -40.94
C LEU A 219 -8.76 -13.76 -41.26
N THR A 220 -9.38 -12.72 -40.71
CA THR A 220 -8.91 -11.34 -40.91
C THR A 220 -7.55 -11.10 -40.26
N ALA A 221 -7.29 -11.63 -39.07
CA ALA A 221 -5.98 -11.56 -38.42
C ALA A 221 -4.88 -12.31 -39.22
N CYS A 222 -5.17 -13.52 -39.70
CA CYS A 222 -4.25 -14.29 -40.54
C CYS A 222 -3.96 -13.61 -41.89
N LEU A 223 -5.00 -13.05 -42.54
CA LEU A 223 -4.84 -12.33 -43.80
C LEU A 223 -4.01 -11.05 -43.60
N LEU A 224 -4.21 -10.33 -42.51
CA LEU A 224 -3.41 -9.15 -42.15
C LEU A 224 -1.94 -9.52 -41.95
N GLY A 225 -1.68 -10.61 -41.20
CA GLY A 225 -0.34 -11.13 -40.96
C GLY A 225 0.36 -11.53 -42.26
N ALA A 226 -0.36 -12.17 -43.19
CA ALA A 226 0.16 -12.55 -44.51
C ALA A 226 0.45 -11.33 -45.40
N VAL A 227 -0.41 -10.30 -45.39
CA VAL A 227 -0.18 -9.07 -46.18
C VAL A 227 0.99 -8.25 -45.63
N LEU A 228 1.16 -8.18 -44.30
CA LEU A 228 2.28 -7.48 -43.68
C LEU A 228 3.62 -8.19 -43.92
N THR A 229 3.66 -9.52 -43.79
CA THR A 229 4.87 -10.31 -44.08
C THR A 229 5.20 -10.30 -45.57
N ALA A 230 4.22 -10.44 -46.46
CA ALA A 230 4.43 -10.31 -47.91
C ALA A 230 4.95 -8.92 -48.28
N ARG A 231 4.43 -7.85 -47.67
CA ARG A 231 4.93 -6.48 -47.89
C ARG A 231 6.35 -6.28 -47.36
N TRP A 232 6.72 -6.91 -46.26
CA TRP A 232 8.07 -6.85 -45.71
C TRP A 232 9.07 -7.62 -46.60
N LEU A 233 8.67 -8.77 -47.13
CA LEU A 233 9.47 -9.59 -48.07
C LEU A 233 9.56 -8.98 -49.48
N LEU A 234 8.53 -8.26 -49.93
CA LEU A 234 8.46 -7.67 -51.26
C LEU A 234 8.87 -6.18 -51.31
N ALA A 235 9.18 -5.55 -50.17
CA ALA A 235 9.78 -4.22 -50.16
C ALA A 235 11.20 -4.32 -50.73
N PRO A 236 11.48 -3.75 -51.92
CA PRO A 236 12.80 -3.86 -52.52
C PRO A 236 13.81 -3.09 -51.66
N ALA A 237 14.90 -3.77 -51.31
CA ALA A 237 16.06 -3.25 -50.58
C ALA A 237 16.86 -2.19 -51.39
N ARG A 238 16.19 -1.19 -51.96
CA ARG A 238 16.80 -0.12 -52.76
C ARG A 238 17.01 1.17 -51.95
N GLU A 239 16.16 1.51 -50.98
CA GLU A 239 16.32 2.75 -50.20
C GLU A 239 17.48 2.71 -49.17
N ALA A 240 17.95 1.53 -48.78
CA ALA A 240 19.08 1.40 -47.83
C ALA A 240 20.46 1.60 -48.47
N ARG A 241 20.58 1.56 -49.81
CA ARG A 241 21.86 1.78 -50.52
C ARG A 241 22.10 3.25 -50.86
N ASP A 242 21.06 4.03 -51.12
CA ASP A 242 21.21 5.43 -51.54
C ASP A 242 21.58 6.36 -50.36
N LEU A 243 21.24 5.99 -49.13
CA LEU A 243 21.66 6.72 -47.91
C LEU A 243 23.09 6.39 -47.46
N ALA A 244 23.63 5.23 -47.83
CA ALA A 244 25.01 4.87 -47.51
C ALA A 244 26.02 5.53 -48.48
N VAL A 245 25.62 5.81 -49.72
CA VAL A 245 26.48 6.42 -50.74
C VAL A 245 26.63 7.94 -50.56
N LEU A 246 25.70 8.62 -49.90
CA LEU A 246 25.80 10.04 -49.57
C LEU A 246 26.61 10.33 -48.28
N ALA A 247 26.90 9.32 -47.47
CA ALA A 247 27.62 9.48 -46.20
C ALA A 247 29.16 9.32 -46.32
N THR A 248 29.67 8.76 -47.43
CA THR A 248 31.11 8.58 -47.67
C THR A 248 31.56 9.38 -48.87
N GLY A 249 31.62 10.71 -48.70
CA GLY A 249 32.28 11.63 -49.61
C GLY A 249 33.60 12.12 -49.00
N GLU A 250 34.69 11.43 -49.31
CA GLU A 250 36.07 11.95 -49.24
C GLU A 250 36.66 11.86 -50.65
N PRO A 251 37.34 12.91 -51.15
CA PRO A 251 38.81 12.95 -51.08
C PRO A 251 39.33 14.40 -50.84
N GLN A 252 40.58 14.69 -50.45
CA GLN A 252 41.83 14.25 -51.06
C GLN A 252 43.04 14.70 -50.21
N ARG A 253 44.03 13.81 -50.11
CA ARG A 253 45.37 13.97 -49.51
C ARG A 253 46.20 15.05 -50.26
N PRO A 254 47.18 15.71 -49.61
CA PRO A 254 48.57 15.23 -49.73
C PRO A 254 49.42 15.28 -48.43
N GLU A 255 50.35 14.32 -48.36
CA GLU A 255 51.50 14.15 -47.44
C GLU A 255 52.60 15.23 -47.63
N PRO A 256 53.74 15.21 -46.89
CA PRO A 256 54.07 14.63 -45.57
C PRO A 256 54.88 15.61 -44.67
N GLN A 257 55.12 15.29 -43.39
CA GLN A 257 56.48 15.26 -42.80
C GLN A 257 56.51 14.77 -41.35
N LEU A 258 57.59 14.04 -41.07
CA LEU A 258 57.95 13.32 -39.86
C LEU A 258 58.68 14.29 -38.91
N GLU A 259 58.27 14.42 -37.64
CA GLU A 259 59.17 14.89 -36.57
C GLU A 259 58.68 14.47 -35.16
N GLU A 260 59.49 13.59 -34.58
CA GLU A 260 59.90 13.36 -33.18
C GLU A 260 59.07 13.86 -31.97
N PRO A 261 58.88 13.02 -30.91
CA PRO A 261 58.17 13.42 -29.70
C PRO A 261 59.11 14.13 -28.71
N LYS A 262 58.73 15.34 -28.27
CA LYS A 262 59.39 16.03 -27.16
C LYS A 262 58.47 16.12 -25.94
N ASN A 263 58.95 15.50 -24.86
CA ASN A 263 58.54 15.65 -23.46
C ASN A 263 57.88 17.00 -23.12
N MET A 264 56.71 16.96 -22.49
CA MET A 264 56.31 17.95 -21.49
C MET A 264 55.67 17.26 -20.28
N ALA A 265 56.27 17.58 -19.12
CA ALA A 265 55.92 17.15 -17.78
C ALA A 265 54.58 17.75 -17.30
N PRO A 266 53.94 17.17 -16.27
CA PRO A 266 52.75 17.72 -15.64
C PRO A 266 53.06 18.93 -14.74
N PRO A 267 52.19 19.95 -14.67
CA PRO A 267 52.35 21.05 -13.73
C PRO A 267 51.95 20.67 -12.30
N SER A 268 52.78 21.11 -11.36
CA SER A 268 52.66 20.97 -9.91
C SER A 268 51.44 21.72 -9.34
N PRO A 269 50.82 21.24 -8.23
CA PRO A 269 49.65 21.87 -7.62
C PRO A 269 49.99 23.12 -6.78
N ALA A 270 49.04 24.06 -6.77
CA ALA A 270 49.10 25.29 -5.97
C ALA A 270 48.85 25.04 -4.46
N PRO A 271 49.35 25.91 -3.56
CA PRO A 271 49.27 25.71 -2.11
C PRO A 271 47.89 26.07 -1.54
N ALA A 272 47.45 25.28 -0.55
CA ALA A 272 46.25 25.52 0.24
C ALA A 272 46.47 26.66 1.28
N PRO A 273 45.43 27.46 1.60
CA PRO A 273 45.48 28.43 2.69
C PRO A 273 45.37 27.76 4.08
N PRO A 274 45.89 28.40 5.15
CA PRO A 274 45.94 27.83 6.50
C PRO A 274 44.55 27.76 7.17
N PRO A 275 44.33 26.80 8.11
CA PRO A 275 43.07 26.66 8.82
C PRO A 275 42.81 27.84 9.76
N SER A 276 41.63 28.42 9.65
CA SER A 276 41.11 29.38 10.63
C SER A 276 40.86 28.70 11.96
N ALA A 277 41.25 29.40 13.03
CA ALA A 277 41.12 28.97 14.41
C ALA A 277 39.68 28.59 14.78
N GLU A 278 39.57 27.40 15.36
CA GLU A 278 38.39 26.84 15.99
C GLU A 278 38.06 27.66 17.27
N PRO A 279 36.84 28.19 17.44
CA PRO A 279 36.45 28.85 18.67
C PRO A 279 36.38 27.84 19.82
N ALA A 280 37.04 28.18 20.93
CA ALA A 280 37.10 27.40 22.16
C ALA A 280 35.70 27.00 22.67
N GLN A 281 35.52 25.70 22.89
CA GLN A 281 34.35 25.14 23.57
C GLN A 281 34.30 25.63 25.03
N PRO A 282 33.15 26.17 25.50
CA PRO A 282 32.96 26.46 26.92
C PRO A 282 32.95 25.16 27.73
N SER A 283 33.70 25.16 28.83
CA SER A 283 33.83 24.08 29.80
C SER A 283 32.46 23.57 30.25
N ALA A 284 32.21 22.27 30.06
CA ALA A 284 30.90 21.66 30.26
C ALA A 284 30.39 21.74 31.71
N PRO A 285 29.07 21.85 31.93
CA PRO A 285 28.44 21.68 33.23
C PRO A 285 28.79 20.32 33.84
N GLY A 286 29.09 20.29 35.15
CA GLY A 286 29.61 19.12 35.84
C GLY A 286 28.67 17.92 35.79
N THR A 287 29.13 16.84 35.14
CA THR A 287 28.52 15.51 35.22
C THR A 287 28.94 14.84 36.52
N THR A 288 28.01 14.26 37.27
CA THR A 288 28.35 13.37 38.39
C THR A 288 28.07 11.92 38.01
N LEU A 289 29.05 11.05 38.24
CA LEU A 289 28.90 9.60 38.07
C LEU A 289 28.58 8.96 39.43
N GLU A 290 27.45 8.25 39.51
CA GLU A 290 26.97 7.65 40.75
C GLU A 290 26.47 6.22 40.53
N GLY A 291 26.82 5.32 41.44
CA GLY A 291 26.28 3.96 41.49
C GLY A 291 26.68 3.07 40.31
N ARG A 292 26.44 1.77 40.48
CA ARG A 292 26.53 0.78 39.39
C ARG A 292 25.13 0.55 38.83
N CYS A 293 25.03 0.38 37.51
CA CYS A 293 23.78 0.07 36.83
C CYS A 293 24.02 -0.96 35.72
N SER A 294 22.94 -1.58 35.25
CA SER A 294 22.98 -2.58 34.16
C SER A 294 21.85 -2.32 33.16
N CYS A 295 22.14 -2.46 31.87
CA CYS A 295 21.16 -2.33 30.81
C CYS A 295 21.02 -3.64 30.04
N THR A 296 19.83 -4.26 30.07
CA THR A 296 19.52 -5.39 29.17
C THR A 296 19.46 -4.91 27.72
N ARG A 297 18.89 -3.72 27.49
CA ARG A 297 18.72 -3.09 26.17
C ARG A 297 18.89 -1.58 26.27
N SER A 298 19.29 -0.94 25.17
CA SER A 298 19.29 0.51 25.04
C SER A 298 17.86 1.10 25.09
N SER A 299 17.71 2.25 25.72
CA SER A 299 16.48 3.04 25.75
C SER A 299 16.42 3.89 24.48
N SER A 300 15.70 3.40 23.47
CA SER A 300 15.49 4.11 22.20
C SER A 300 14.03 4.54 22.08
N LEU A 301 13.82 5.71 21.48
CA LEU A 301 12.48 6.18 21.12
C LEU A 301 11.80 5.29 20.06
N LEU A 302 12.55 4.42 19.37
CA LEU A 302 12.00 3.44 18.43
C LEU A 302 11.13 2.37 19.11
N TRP A 303 11.30 2.17 20.42
CA TRP A 303 10.54 1.20 21.22
C TRP A 303 10.23 1.75 22.62
N SER A 304 10.07 3.08 22.73
CA SER A 304 9.58 3.71 23.95
C SER A 304 8.09 3.44 24.18
N THR A 305 7.36 3.21 23.08
CA THR A 305 6.02 2.65 23.10
C THR A 305 6.09 1.13 22.95
N PRO A 306 5.22 0.37 23.63
CA PRO A 306 5.16 -1.07 23.45
C PRO A 306 4.93 -1.44 21.99
N ILE A 307 5.69 -2.42 21.50
CA ILE A 307 5.58 -2.88 20.11
C ILE A 307 4.34 -3.76 20.00
N PRO A 308 3.37 -3.47 19.11
CA PRO A 308 2.19 -4.30 18.96
C PRO A 308 2.54 -5.66 18.33
N LYS A 309 1.79 -6.72 18.68
CA LYS A 309 1.91 -8.03 18.01
C LYS A 309 1.61 -7.95 16.52
N LEU A 310 0.66 -7.09 16.11
CA LEU A 310 0.44 -6.74 14.71
C LEU A 310 0.95 -5.31 14.46
N GLY A 311 2.14 -5.20 13.87
CA GLY A 311 2.70 -3.92 13.44
C GLY A 311 2.05 -3.45 12.15
N VAL A 312 1.62 -2.20 12.07
CA VAL A 312 1.15 -1.59 10.83
C VAL A 312 2.17 -0.53 10.41
N LEU A 313 2.67 -0.65 9.19
CA LEU A 313 3.70 0.22 8.63
C LEU A 313 3.16 0.97 7.43
N VAL A 314 3.40 2.28 7.38
CA VAL A 314 3.13 3.09 6.19
C VAL A 314 4.34 3.01 5.28
N LEU A 315 4.17 2.41 4.10
CA LEU A 315 5.27 2.20 3.14
C LEU A 315 5.44 3.37 2.18
N ALA A 316 4.32 3.96 1.76
CA ALA A 316 4.30 5.11 0.88
C ALA A 316 2.97 5.85 1.03
N ARG A 317 3.03 7.18 0.86
CA ARG A 317 1.87 8.07 0.84
C ARG A 317 1.96 8.97 -0.36
N LYS A 318 0.89 9.04 -1.15
CA LYS A 318 0.81 9.92 -2.32
C LYS A 318 -0.52 10.66 -2.33
N LEU A 319 -0.44 11.98 -2.22
CA LEU A 319 -1.60 12.85 -2.36
C LEU A 319 -1.78 13.21 -3.84
N VAL A 320 -2.89 12.75 -4.43
CA VAL A 320 -3.28 13.07 -5.80
C VAL A 320 -4.32 14.17 -5.75
N SER A 321 -3.89 15.40 -6.02
CA SER A 321 -4.78 16.56 -6.09
C SER A 321 -5.47 16.62 -7.45
N GLY A 322 -6.78 16.34 -7.48
CA GLY A 322 -7.63 16.56 -8.65
C GLY A 322 -8.30 17.94 -8.64
N PRO A 323 -8.88 18.39 -9.76
CA PRO A 323 -9.52 19.71 -9.88
C PRO A 323 -10.73 19.89 -8.96
N VAL A 324 -11.37 18.79 -8.55
CA VAL A 324 -12.58 18.82 -7.71
C VAL A 324 -12.31 18.29 -6.30
N ARG A 325 -11.43 17.30 -6.14
CA ARG A 325 -11.15 16.63 -4.85
C ARG A 325 -9.74 16.07 -4.80
N SER A 326 -9.14 16.06 -3.60
CA SER A 326 -7.92 15.33 -3.30
C SER A 326 -8.22 13.85 -2.98
N ARG A 327 -7.36 12.98 -3.49
CA ARG A 327 -7.34 11.54 -3.20
C ARG A 327 -6.03 11.19 -2.53
N LEU A 328 -6.09 10.36 -1.50
CA LEU A 328 -4.92 9.83 -0.84
C LEU A 328 -4.74 8.37 -1.25
N GLU A 329 -3.60 8.07 -1.88
CA GLU A 329 -3.12 6.72 -2.17
C GLU A 329 -2.09 6.34 -1.10
N ILE A 330 -2.30 5.20 -0.44
CA ILE A 330 -1.47 4.74 0.68
C ILE A 330 -1.09 3.28 0.42
N ASP A 331 0.20 2.99 0.51
CA ASP A 331 0.69 1.63 0.65
C ASP A 331 0.92 1.34 2.14
N ILE A 332 0.22 0.36 2.68
CA ILE A 332 0.40 -0.11 4.06
C ILE A 332 0.89 -1.54 4.07
N ALA A 333 1.69 -1.89 5.07
CA ALA A 333 2.00 -3.27 5.40
C ALA A 333 1.54 -3.61 6.81
N ALA A 334 1.07 -4.83 7.02
CA ALA A 334 0.94 -5.42 8.34
C ALA A 334 2.02 -6.48 8.53
N VAL A 335 2.68 -6.46 9.68
CA VAL A 335 3.74 -7.38 10.06
C VAL A 335 3.31 -8.13 11.32
N ASN A 336 3.35 -9.46 11.29
CA ASN A 336 3.14 -10.26 12.48
C ASN A 336 4.43 -10.28 13.30
N ASN A 337 4.49 -9.41 14.30
CA ASN A 337 5.59 -9.34 15.25
C ASN A 337 5.47 -10.41 16.35
N GLY A 338 4.34 -11.12 16.42
CA GLY A 338 4.03 -12.10 17.45
C GLY A 338 4.53 -13.51 17.16
N ASP A 339 4.57 -14.34 18.20
CA ASP A 339 4.94 -15.76 18.15
C ASP A 339 3.85 -16.69 17.61
N GLN A 340 2.62 -16.19 17.47
CA GLN A 340 1.46 -16.95 17.01
C GLN A 340 1.07 -16.56 15.59
N GLU A 341 0.62 -17.55 14.82
CA GLU A 341 0.03 -17.35 13.50
C GLU A 341 -1.30 -16.60 13.59
N LEU A 342 -1.48 -15.58 12.76
CA LEU A 342 -2.72 -14.81 12.67
C LEU A 342 -3.56 -15.36 11.51
N ARG A 343 -4.64 -16.08 11.82
CA ARG A 343 -5.47 -16.76 10.81
C ARG A 343 -6.11 -15.83 9.79
N GLU A 344 -6.51 -14.65 10.26
CA GLU A 344 -7.12 -13.61 9.45
C GLU A 344 -6.70 -12.24 9.98
N ILE A 345 -6.62 -11.27 9.08
CA ILE A 345 -6.35 -9.88 9.44
C ILE A 345 -7.40 -9.03 8.76
N ALA A 346 -8.24 -8.38 9.57
CA ALA A 346 -9.11 -7.30 9.15
C ALA A 346 -8.59 -6.00 9.76
N MET A 347 -8.59 -4.90 9.03
CA MET A 347 -8.32 -3.56 9.58
C MET A 347 -9.22 -2.55 8.89
N SER A 348 -9.65 -1.51 9.62
CA SER A 348 -10.38 -0.38 9.04
C SER A 348 -9.49 0.85 8.94
N MET A 349 -9.57 1.55 7.82
CA MET A 349 -8.85 2.77 7.55
C MET A 349 -9.86 3.91 7.37
N THR A 350 -9.83 4.86 8.29
CA THR A 350 -10.66 6.05 8.22
C THR A 350 -9.86 7.18 7.59
N PHE A 351 -10.36 7.74 6.50
CA PHE A 351 -9.77 8.87 5.81
C PHE A 351 -10.45 10.15 6.24
N TYR A 352 -9.66 11.20 6.42
CA TYR A 352 -10.09 12.50 6.88
C TYR A 352 -9.72 13.58 5.88
N GLU A 353 -10.54 14.61 5.81
CA GLU A 353 -10.20 15.89 5.18
C GLU A 353 -9.99 16.91 6.31
N GLN A 354 -8.96 17.74 6.15
CA GLN A 354 -8.60 18.77 7.12
C GLN A 354 -8.97 20.12 6.52
N ASP A 355 -9.70 20.93 7.28
CA ASP A 355 -10.00 22.30 6.90
C ASP A 355 -8.69 23.09 6.67
N PRO A 356 -8.67 24.02 5.70
CA PRO A 356 -7.54 24.94 5.58
C PRO A 356 -7.47 25.86 6.81
N PRO A 357 -6.27 26.33 7.19
CA PRO A 357 -6.13 27.33 8.25
C PRO A 357 -7.08 28.51 8.04
N PRO A 358 -7.76 28.99 9.11
CA PRO A 358 -7.42 28.81 10.52
C PRO A 358 -8.08 27.62 11.24
N SER A 359 -9.08 26.97 10.65
CA SER A 359 -9.72 25.78 11.25
C SER A 359 -8.83 24.57 10.96
N ASN A 360 -8.19 23.96 11.96
CA ASN A 360 -7.46 22.69 11.78
C ASN A 360 -8.36 21.48 12.08
N LYS A 361 -9.68 21.62 11.92
CA LYS A 361 -10.63 20.54 12.21
C LYS A 361 -10.49 19.44 11.16
N ARG A 362 -10.47 18.19 11.64
CA ARG A 362 -10.47 16.99 10.82
C ARG A 362 -11.86 16.38 10.84
N TYR A 363 -12.40 16.02 9.68
CA TYR A 363 -13.68 15.32 9.57
C TYR A 363 -13.53 14.07 8.70
N PRO A 364 -14.18 12.94 9.08
CA PRO A 364 -14.07 11.70 8.32
C PRO A 364 -14.83 11.82 7.00
N VAL A 365 -14.21 11.36 5.91
CA VAL A 365 -14.77 11.45 4.54
C VAL A 365 -14.92 10.11 3.85
N ALA A 366 -14.16 9.10 4.26
CA ALA A 366 -14.27 7.74 3.73
C ALA A 366 -13.77 6.71 4.74
N ASN A 367 -14.32 5.50 4.69
CA ASN A 367 -13.80 4.34 5.41
C ASN A 367 -13.49 3.23 4.39
N ARG A 368 -12.38 2.52 4.60
CA ARG A 368 -11.92 1.38 3.80
C ARG A 368 -11.54 0.25 4.72
N ALA A 369 -12.13 -0.93 4.52
CA ALA A 369 -11.65 -2.14 5.15
C ALA A 369 -10.56 -2.78 4.29
N VAL A 370 -9.51 -3.28 4.92
CA VAL A 370 -8.54 -4.20 4.31
C VAL A 370 -8.65 -5.54 5.01
N TYR A 371 -8.58 -6.61 4.22
CA TYR A 371 -8.73 -7.98 4.69
C TYR A 371 -7.65 -8.87 4.07
N PHE A 372 -7.18 -9.84 4.84
CA PHE A 372 -6.33 -10.94 4.40
C PHE A 372 -6.84 -12.24 5.01
N GLU A 373 -7.22 -13.16 4.13
CA GLU A 373 -7.84 -14.46 4.45
C GLU A 373 -6.81 -15.52 4.84
N GLY A 374 -5.53 -15.28 4.60
CA GLY A 374 -4.48 -16.25 4.83
C GLY A 374 -3.91 -16.18 6.25
N PRO A 375 -3.29 -17.28 6.71
CA PRO A 375 -2.49 -17.20 7.91
C PRO A 375 -1.28 -16.29 7.66
N LEU A 376 -1.13 -15.26 8.49
CA LEU A 376 0.10 -14.48 8.57
C LEU A 376 0.99 -15.11 9.65
N GLY A 377 2.00 -15.86 9.23
CA GLY A 377 2.94 -16.51 10.14
C GLY A 377 3.81 -15.51 10.90
N PRO A 378 4.45 -15.92 12.01
CA PRO A 378 5.41 -15.10 12.75
C PRO A 378 6.51 -14.54 11.83
N GLY A 379 6.83 -13.25 11.96
CA GLY A 379 7.86 -12.60 11.15
C GLY A 379 7.49 -12.43 9.67
N GLN A 380 6.23 -12.65 9.28
CA GLN A 380 5.76 -12.39 7.91
C GLN A 380 5.10 -11.01 7.79
N ALA A 381 5.11 -10.48 6.57
CA ALA A 381 4.48 -9.21 6.24
C ALA A 381 3.58 -9.34 5.01
N ILE A 382 2.45 -8.64 5.04
CA ILE A 382 1.52 -8.50 3.91
C ILE A 382 1.32 -7.03 3.60
N LYS A 383 1.01 -6.72 2.34
CA LYS A 383 0.87 -5.34 1.85
C LYS A 383 -0.51 -5.15 1.21
N TRP A 384 -1.10 -3.99 1.46
CA TRP A 384 -2.24 -3.48 0.69
C TRP A 384 -1.90 -2.12 0.09
N ASN A 385 -2.55 -1.83 -1.04
CA ASN A 385 -2.65 -0.50 -1.60
C ASN A 385 -4.11 -0.04 -1.41
N VAL A 386 -4.28 1.10 -0.75
CA VAL A 386 -5.59 1.63 -0.38
C VAL A 386 -5.71 3.05 -0.89
N GLU A 387 -6.82 3.35 -1.55
CA GLU A 387 -7.14 4.69 -2.01
C GLU A 387 -8.52 5.14 -1.55
N ALA A 388 -8.59 6.39 -1.11
CA ALA A 388 -9.86 7.06 -0.81
C ALA A 388 -9.71 8.58 -0.87
N ARG A 389 -10.85 9.28 -0.80
CA ARG A 389 -10.88 10.73 -0.63
C ARG A 389 -10.30 11.08 0.75
N GLY A 390 -9.52 12.16 0.82
CA GLY A 390 -9.00 12.70 2.07
C GLY A 390 -7.59 13.25 1.90
N THR A 391 -7.13 13.97 2.92
CA THR A 391 -5.75 14.46 3.04
C THR A 391 -5.00 13.76 4.16
N ALA A 392 -5.70 13.15 5.11
CA ALA A 392 -5.14 12.36 6.21
C ALA A 392 -5.87 11.02 6.36
N PHE A 393 -5.29 10.11 7.13
CA PHE A 393 -5.89 8.82 7.43
C PHE A 393 -5.53 8.37 8.85
N GLU A 394 -6.23 7.34 9.30
CA GLU A 394 -5.96 6.64 10.56
C GLU A 394 -6.28 5.17 10.34
N VAL A 395 -5.44 4.29 10.90
CA VAL A 395 -5.63 2.84 10.82
C VAL A 395 -6.09 2.34 12.18
N ASP A 396 -7.29 1.77 12.20
CA ASP A 396 -7.83 1.07 13.36
C ASP A 396 -7.36 -0.40 13.34
N ARG A 397 -6.79 -0.82 14.47
CA ARG A 397 -6.09 -2.09 14.64
C ARG A 397 -6.92 -2.98 15.58
N PRO A 398 -7.62 -4.01 15.08
CA PRO A 398 -8.51 -4.81 15.92
C PRO A 398 -7.76 -5.84 16.78
N LEU A 399 -6.52 -6.16 16.44
CA LEU A 399 -5.68 -7.07 17.22
C LEU A 399 -5.00 -6.30 18.36
N HIS A 400 -5.53 -6.51 19.56
CA HIS A 400 -4.94 -6.01 20.79
C HIS A 400 -3.87 -6.98 21.30
N GLY A 401 -2.71 -6.44 21.67
CA GLY A 401 -1.61 -7.21 22.22
C GLY A 401 -0.28 -6.55 21.91
N GLU A 402 0.59 -6.51 22.92
CA GLU A 402 1.91 -5.90 22.84
C GLU A 402 2.96 -6.97 23.14
N LEU A 403 4.15 -6.80 22.59
CA LEU A 403 5.31 -7.60 22.96
C LEU A 403 5.72 -7.23 24.38
N GLY A 404 6.07 -8.24 25.18
CA GLY A 404 6.60 -8.00 26.52
C GLY A 404 7.93 -7.23 26.45
N PRO A 405 8.32 -6.50 27.51
CA PRO A 405 9.50 -5.64 27.50
C PRO A 405 10.81 -6.38 27.18
N THR A 406 10.86 -7.68 27.44
CA THR A 406 11.96 -8.63 27.16
C THR A 406 11.86 -9.33 25.81
N GLY A 407 10.82 -9.05 25.02
CA GLY A 407 10.50 -9.80 23.80
C GLY A 407 9.51 -10.95 24.01
N ASP A 408 8.86 -11.05 25.17
CA ASP A 408 7.89 -12.11 25.41
C ASP A 408 6.73 -12.03 24.40
N GLY A 409 6.39 -13.17 23.79
CA GLY A 409 5.38 -13.26 22.74
C GLY A 409 5.80 -12.68 21.40
N ALA A 410 7.09 -12.39 21.19
CA ALA A 410 7.64 -11.96 19.91
C ALA A 410 7.89 -13.15 18.97
N ALA A 411 7.78 -12.90 17.66
CA ALA A 411 8.15 -13.84 16.63
C ALA A 411 9.60 -14.34 16.84
N PRO A 412 9.90 -15.61 16.54
CA PRO A 412 11.26 -16.12 16.61
C PRO A 412 12.22 -15.26 15.77
N THR A 413 13.41 -14.96 16.31
CA THR A 413 14.37 -14.05 15.65
C THR A 413 14.82 -14.55 14.27
N ASN A 414 14.81 -15.86 14.01
CA ASN A 414 15.06 -16.41 12.69
C ASN A 414 13.98 -16.05 11.68
N MET A 415 12.70 -16.03 12.09
CA MET A 415 11.59 -15.62 11.23
C MET A 415 11.57 -14.10 11.02
N ILE A 416 11.89 -13.31 12.05
CA ILE A 416 12.02 -11.85 11.90
C ILE A 416 13.16 -11.51 10.94
N ALA A 417 14.24 -12.29 10.92
CA ALA A 417 15.34 -12.07 10.00
C ALA A 417 14.94 -12.23 8.52
N ASP A 418 13.89 -12.98 8.20
CA ASP A 418 13.37 -13.05 6.84
C ASP A 418 12.82 -11.70 6.35
N LEU A 419 12.34 -10.84 7.26
CA LEU A 419 11.92 -9.47 6.95
C LEU A 419 13.06 -8.62 6.40
N LEU A 420 14.32 -8.94 6.72
CA LEU A 420 15.50 -8.22 6.19
C LEU A 420 15.66 -8.40 4.67
N ASN A 421 15.03 -9.43 4.10
CA ASN A 421 15.02 -9.72 2.67
C ASN A 421 13.73 -9.23 1.98
N ALA A 422 12.85 -8.53 2.70
CA ALA A 422 11.61 -8.04 2.13
C ALA A 422 11.85 -7.03 0.99
N ASN A 423 10.97 -7.06 -0.02
CA ASN A 423 11.02 -6.15 -1.18
C ASN A 423 10.88 -4.67 -0.77
N HIS A 424 10.18 -4.39 0.33
CA HIS A 424 9.93 -3.03 0.81
C HIS A 424 10.92 -2.64 1.90
N ARG A 425 11.59 -1.51 1.69
CA ARG A 425 12.64 -1.01 2.58
C ARG A 425 12.15 -0.64 3.99
N PRO A 426 10.98 -0.01 4.19
CA PRO A 426 10.42 0.18 5.53
C PRO A 426 10.17 -1.13 6.29
N VAL A 427 9.81 -2.22 5.59
CA VAL A 427 9.65 -3.55 6.20
C VAL A 427 11.00 -4.12 6.65
N ARG A 428 12.05 -3.95 5.85
CA ARG A 428 13.42 -4.34 6.24
C ARG A 428 13.92 -3.55 7.44
N LEU A 429 13.65 -2.24 7.47
CA LEU A 429 13.97 -1.36 8.60
C LEU A 429 13.23 -1.81 9.87
N HIS A 430 11.93 -2.10 9.77
CA HIS A 430 11.15 -2.64 10.88
C HIS A 430 11.69 -3.99 11.36
N GLY A 431 12.08 -4.89 10.45
CA GLY A 431 12.76 -6.14 10.79
C GLY A 431 14.07 -5.92 11.56
N ALA A 432 14.92 -4.99 11.11
CA ALA A 432 16.15 -4.62 11.81
C ALA A 432 15.87 -4.00 13.19
N MET A 433 14.81 -3.17 13.30
CA MET A 433 14.35 -2.61 14.57
C MET A 433 13.88 -3.69 15.55
N LEU A 434 13.07 -4.66 15.10
CA LEU A 434 12.62 -5.78 15.93
C LEU A 434 13.77 -6.67 16.38
N LEU A 435 14.71 -6.99 15.50
CA LEU A 435 15.92 -7.73 15.87
C LEU A 435 16.73 -6.97 16.92
N GLY A 436 16.84 -5.64 16.76
CA GLY A 436 17.49 -4.78 17.74
C GLY A 436 16.76 -4.74 19.08
N TYR A 437 15.43 -4.72 19.04
CA TYR A 437 14.59 -4.82 20.23
C TYR A 437 14.80 -6.14 20.99
N LEU A 438 15.04 -7.23 20.27
CA LEU A 438 15.32 -8.56 20.83
C LEU A 438 16.81 -8.79 21.17
N GLY A 439 17.68 -7.81 20.88
CA GLY A 439 19.11 -7.91 21.13
C GLY A 439 19.87 -8.85 20.18
N ASP A 440 19.30 -9.16 19.00
CA ASP A 440 19.92 -10.03 18.01
C ASP A 440 21.07 -9.29 17.27
N PRO A 441 22.28 -9.87 17.17
CA PRO A 441 23.44 -9.20 16.57
C PRO A 441 23.25 -8.87 15.08
N ARG A 442 22.39 -9.60 14.35
CA ARG A 442 22.12 -9.35 12.93
C ARG A 442 21.47 -8.00 12.68
N ALA A 443 20.83 -7.40 13.69
CA ALA A 443 20.23 -6.09 13.60
C ALA A 443 21.23 -5.00 13.17
N LYS A 444 22.46 -5.06 13.69
CA LYS A 444 23.49 -4.03 13.42
C LYS A 444 23.95 -4.07 11.98
N GLU A 445 24.25 -5.27 11.47
CA GLU A 445 24.62 -5.46 10.06
C GLU A 445 23.49 -5.01 9.12
N ALA A 446 22.24 -5.40 9.43
CA ALA A 446 21.08 -4.98 8.66
C ALA A 446 20.87 -3.46 8.64
N ALA A 447 21.03 -2.80 9.79
CA ALA A 447 20.91 -1.35 9.89
C ALA A 447 22.02 -0.63 9.10
N LEU A 448 23.26 -1.13 9.14
CA LEU A 448 24.37 -0.58 8.35
C LEU A 448 24.14 -0.76 6.85
N LYS A 449 23.72 -1.95 6.41
CA LYS A 449 23.37 -2.23 5.01
C LYS A 449 22.24 -1.33 4.50
N LEU A 450 21.25 -1.04 5.35
CA LEU A 450 20.18 -0.08 5.02
C LEU A 450 20.71 1.35 4.97
N LYS A 451 21.65 1.73 5.84
CA LYS A 451 22.28 3.06 5.82
C LYS A 451 23.11 3.28 4.55
N GLU A 452 23.88 2.30 4.10
CA GLU A 452 24.69 2.36 2.87
C GLU A 452 23.87 2.60 1.60
N ALA A 453 22.63 2.11 1.55
CA ALA A 453 21.72 2.33 0.42
C ALA A 453 21.07 3.74 0.39
N MET A 454 21.50 4.66 1.28
CA MET A 454 21.35 6.12 1.23
C MET A 454 19.97 6.64 0.79
N ARG A 455 19.03 6.70 1.74
CA ARG A 455 17.75 7.39 1.61
C ARG A 455 17.61 8.47 2.67
N ASP A 456 17.56 9.72 2.25
CA ASP A 456 17.60 10.90 3.13
C ASP A 456 16.40 10.95 4.10
N ASP A 457 15.25 10.42 3.70
CA ASP A 457 14.03 10.37 4.50
C ASP A 457 14.13 9.42 5.70
N GLU A 458 14.84 8.31 5.53
CA GLU A 458 14.97 7.26 6.56
C GLU A 458 16.26 7.38 7.40
N GLN A 459 17.24 8.17 6.94
CA GLN A 459 18.55 8.32 7.59
C GLN A 459 18.46 8.64 9.10
N PRO A 460 17.58 9.55 9.57
CA PRO A 460 17.46 9.85 11.00
C PRO A 460 16.95 8.66 11.84
N TYR A 461 16.10 7.80 11.27
CA TYR A 461 15.63 6.59 11.93
C TYR A 461 16.76 5.55 11.99
N LEU A 462 17.50 5.38 10.90
CA LEU A 462 18.65 4.49 10.83
C LEU A 462 19.78 4.91 11.78
N ASP A 463 20.07 6.19 11.89
CA ASP A 463 21.07 6.70 12.83
C ASP A 463 20.67 6.42 14.29
N ARG A 464 19.38 6.58 14.63
CA ARG A 464 18.86 6.19 15.95
C ARG A 464 18.98 4.69 16.18
N LEU A 465 18.65 3.87 15.18
CA LEU A 465 18.76 2.42 15.29
C LEU A 465 20.22 1.98 15.47
N VAL A 466 21.15 2.49 14.67
CA VAL A 466 22.58 2.17 14.77
C VAL A 466 23.14 2.60 16.13
N ARG A 467 22.76 3.77 16.64
CA ARG A 467 23.14 4.22 18.00
C ARG A 467 22.54 3.34 19.08
N ALA A 468 21.29 2.90 18.94
CA ALA A 468 20.67 1.99 19.90
C ALA A 468 21.32 0.59 19.91
N LEU A 469 21.99 0.21 18.82
CA LEU A 469 22.73 -1.04 18.63
C LEU A 469 24.23 -0.93 18.95
N SER A 470 24.68 0.20 19.51
CA SER A 470 26.07 0.36 19.96
C SER A 470 26.38 -0.56 21.14
N GLU A 471 27.67 -0.79 21.37
CA GLU A 471 28.14 -1.52 22.56
C GLU A 471 27.97 -0.71 23.83
N VAL A 472 28.14 0.62 23.75
CA VAL A 472 27.89 1.53 24.88
C VAL A 472 26.44 1.99 24.84
N ARG A 473 25.61 1.35 25.67
CA ARG A 473 24.16 1.55 25.72
C ARG A 473 23.79 2.59 26.75
N THR A 474 22.72 3.32 26.48
CA THR A 474 22.07 4.20 27.45
C THR A 474 20.72 3.61 27.82
N CYS A 475 20.38 3.51 29.10
CA CYS A 475 19.06 3.08 29.54
C CYS A 475 18.57 3.86 30.76
N ASN A 476 17.30 3.67 31.14
CA ASN A 476 16.67 4.36 32.28
C ASN A 476 16.81 5.88 32.23
N LEU A 477 16.71 6.48 31.04
CA LEU A 477 16.75 7.94 30.88
C LEU A 477 15.56 8.57 31.61
N ARG A 478 15.85 9.45 32.55
CA ARG A 478 14.87 10.28 33.27
C ARG A 478 15.27 11.74 33.09
N VAL A 479 14.32 12.53 32.64
CA VAL A 479 14.47 13.99 32.55
C VAL A 479 13.39 14.61 33.41
N THR A 480 13.80 15.28 34.49
CA THR A 480 12.89 15.85 35.49
C THR A 480 13.06 17.36 35.58
N GLY A 481 11.95 18.05 35.87
CA GLY A 481 11.88 19.51 35.99
C GLY A 481 11.20 20.17 34.79
N ASP A 482 10.43 21.21 35.07
CA ASP A 482 9.65 21.96 34.07
C ASP A 482 10.31 23.31 33.69
N GLY A 483 11.46 23.62 34.29
CA GLY A 483 12.18 24.87 34.09
C GLY A 483 13.14 24.87 32.89
N ALA A 484 13.88 25.99 32.77
CA ALA A 484 14.96 26.20 31.82
C ALA A 484 16.11 25.20 32.00
N GLU A 485 16.45 24.83 33.23
CA GLU A 485 17.36 23.73 33.53
C GLU A 485 16.55 22.48 33.89
N ARG A 486 16.79 21.38 33.19
CA ARG A 486 16.21 20.07 33.50
C ARG A 486 17.29 19.14 34.04
N ALA A 487 16.99 18.41 35.11
CA ALA A 487 17.88 17.39 35.63
C ALA A 487 17.75 16.13 34.77
N VAL A 488 18.87 15.59 34.30
CA VAL A 488 18.96 14.39 33.50
C VAL A 488 19.68 13.31 34.29
N GLU A 489 19.09 12.12 34.33
CA GLU A 489 19.68 10.91 34.90
C GLU A 489 19.61 9.80 33.84
N ALA A 490 20.72 9.14 33.54
CA ALA A 490 20.75 8.02 32.60
C ALA A 490 21.79 6.98 33.03
N CYS A 491 21.48 5.70 32.86
CA CYS A 491 22.47 4.63 33.00
C CYS A 491 23.26 4.50 31.70
N VAL A 492 24.59 4.55 31.79
CA VAL A 492 25.51 4.30 30.67
C VAL A 492 26.20 2.97 30.93
N PHE A 493 26.00 2.00 30.04
CA PHE A 493 26.42 0.62 30.21
C PHE A 493 27.26 0.15 29.02
N ASN A 494 28.46 -0.35 29.29
CA ASN A 494 29.33 -0.93 28.28
C ASN A 494 29.01 -2.43 28.14
N ALA A 495 28.22 -2.79 27.13
CA ALA A 495 27.91 -4.17 26.78
C ALA A 495 29.01 -4.86 25.96
N GLY A 496 30.12 -4.16 25.66
CA GLY A 496 31.27 -4.71 24.95
C GLY A 496 32.17 -5.58 25.84
N ASN A 497 33.19 -6.16 25.22
CA ASN A 497 34.18 -7.01 25.89
C ASN A 497 35.47 -6.25 26.26
N GLU A 498 35.58 -4.99 25.87
CA GLU A 498 36.75 -4.14 26.10
C GLU A 498 36.36 -2.95 26.98
N THR A 499 37.30 -2.50 27.81
CA THR A 499 37.16 -1.23 28.55
C THR A 499 37.10 -0.07 27.57
N ARG A 500 36.20 0.89 27.82
CA ARG A 500 36.04 2.09 27.00
C ARG A 500 36.40 3.34 27.81
N ASP A 501 37.22 4.21 27.26
CA ASP A 501 37.60 5.50 27.84
C ASP A 501 37.00 6.67 27.05
N LYS A 502 37.13 7.89 27.59
CA LYS A 502 36.71 9.15 26.93
C LYS A 502 35.28 9.12 26.41
N LEU A 503 34.37 8.56 27.21
CA LEU A 503 32.96 8.48 26.86
C LEU A 503 32.27 9.82 27.10
N GLY A 504 31.40 10.20 26.17
CA GLY A 504 30.45 11.28 26.34
C GLY A 504 29.02 10.74 26.38
N LEU A 505 28.16 11.39 27.17
CA LEU A 505 26.72 11.22 27.14
C LEU A 505 26.12 12.42 26.41
N ARG A 506 25.38 12.16 25.35
CA ARG A 506 24.65 13.19 24.62
C ARG A 506 23.16 13.02 24.83
N VAL A 507 22.51 14.13 25.17
CA VAL A 507 21.07 14.19 25.45
C VAL A 507 20.44 15.18 24.48
N ARG A 508 19.38 14.75 23.80
CA ARG A 508 18.62 15.56 22.84
C ARG A 508 17.17 15.68 23.27
N GLY A 509 16.66 16.91 23.25
CA GLY A 509 15.25 17.24 23.32
C GLY A 509 14.68 17.39 21.92
N LEU A 510 13.52 16.78 21.66
CA LEU A 510 12.86 16.72 20.36
C LEU A 510 11.54 17.49 20.39
N ASP A 511 11.18 18.17 19.30
CA ASP A 511 9.90 18.88 19.17
C ASP A 511 8.67 17.98 19.03
N ALA A 512 8.87 16.71 18.66
CA ALA A 512 7.82 15.71 18.53
C ALA A 512 8.31 14.32 18.95
N ALA A 513 7.36 13.43 19.23
CA ALA A 513 7.64 12.02 19.46
C ALA A 513 8.02 11.32 18.15
N VAL A 514 8.90 10.33 18.23
CA VAL A 514 9.25 9.46 17.10
C VAL A 514 8.13 8.42 16.92
N ASN A 515 7.61 8.28 15.70
CA ASN A 515 6.61 7.26 15.37
C ASN A 515 7.25 6.10 14.59
N PRO A 516 7.56 4.96 15.24
CA PRO A 516 8.20 3.83 14.56
C PRO A 516 7.32 3.16 13.49
N SER A 517 6.00 3.42 13.51
CA SER A 517 5.06 2.89 12.51
C SER A 517 5.14 3.63 11.17
N GLU A 518 5.75 4.82 11.16
CA GLU A 518 5.86 5.69 9.99
C GLU A 518 7.32 6.13 9.77
N PRO A 519 8.23 5.19 9.43
CA PRO A 519 9.66 5.50 9.31
C PRO A 519 10.02 6.44 8.15
N THR A 520 9.07 6.74 7.27
CA THR A 520 9.20 7.70 6.16
C THR A 520 8.69 9.09 6.52
N GLU A 521 8.07 9.28 7.70
CA GLU A 521 7.69 10.61 8.16
C GLU A 521 8.92 11.46 8.45
N ARG A 522 8.76 12.79 8.30
CA ARG A 522 9.82 13.73 8.61
C ARG A 522 10.25 13.53 10.06
N PRO A 523 11.55 13.35 10.34
CA PRO A 523 12.03 13.16 11.71
C PRO A 523 11.67 14.37 12.58
N PRO A 524 11.49 14.15 13.90
CA PRO A 524 11.39 15.28 14.83
C PRO A 524 12.69 16.08 14.83
N ASN A 525 12.57 17.40 14.95
CA ASN A 525 13.70 18.30 15.02
C ASN A 525 14.31 18.27 16.43
N VAL A 526 15.63 18.41 16.49
CA VAL A 526 16.35 18.58 17.75
C VAL A 526 16.21 20.04 18.17
N VAL A 527 15.50 20.29 19.28
CA VAL A 527 15.27 21.64 19.81
C VAL A 527 16.24 21.98 20.94
N ALA A 528 16.77 20.98 21.63
CA ALA A 528 17.78 21.14 22.66
C ALA A 528 18.80 20.00 22.55
N GLU A 529 20.07 20.30 22.76
CA GLU A 529 21.13 19.29 22.76
C GLU A 529 22.22 19.70 23.74
N ALA A 530 22.71 18.73 24.51
CA ALA A 530 23.90 18.89 25.33
C ALA A 530 24.73 17.61 25.30
N THR A 531 26.05 17.80 25.34
CA THR A 531 27.02 16.70 25.48
C THR A 531 27.74 16.86 26.80
N PHE A 532 27.84 15.76 27.54
CA PHE A 532 28.41 15.69 28.87
C PHE A 532 29.56 14.68 28.85
N ALA A 533 30.78 15.12 29.14
CA ALA A 533 31.89 14.19 29.35
C ALA A 533 31.60 13.36 30.60
N LEU A 534 31.69 12.02 30.49
CA LEU A 534 31.45 11.12 31.62
C LEU A 534 32.68 11.01 32.52
N GLY A 535 33.89 11.16 31.96
CA GLY A 535 35.14 11.01 32.70
C GLY A 535 35.42 9.56 33.12
N GLY A 536 36.70 9.21 33.24
CA GLY A 536 37.13 7.87 33.65
C GLY A 536 36.99 6.78 32.59
N GLU A 537 37.26 5.55 32.99
CA GLU A 537 37.15 4.35 32.18
C GLU A 537 35.90 3.55 32.59
N LEU A 538 35.18 3.02 31.60
CA LEU A 538 34.02 2.16 31.81
C LEU A 538 34.41 0.71 31.44
N PRO A 539 34.60 -0.19 32.43
CA PRO A 539 34.98 -1.57 32.19
C PRO A 539 33.96 -2.32 31.32
N ALA A 540 34.41 -3.40 30.70
CA ALA A 540 33.53 -4.33 29.98
C ALA A 540 32.42 -4.87 30.90
N GLN A 541 31.19 -4.99 30.37
CA GLN A 541 30.00 -5.46 31.08
C GLN A 541 29.66 -4.67 32.37
N ALA A 542 30.09 -3.41 32.47
CA ALA A 542 29.81 -2.54 33.60
C ALA A 542 29.03 -1.29 33.17
N GLY A 543 28.26 -0.73 34.11
CA GLY A 543 27.52 0.52 33.89
C GLY A 543 27.59 1.46 35.08
N VAL A 544 27.45 2.74 34.78
CA VAL A 544 27.45 3.86 35.73
C VAL A 544 26.25 4.75 35.49
N THR A 545 25.67 5.31 36.56
CA THR A 545 24.59 6.30 36.40
C THR A 545 25.21 7.68 36.23
N ALA A 546 24.91 8.33 35.12
CA ALA A 546 25.33 9.69 34.84
C ALA A 546 24.21 10.66 35.20
N ARG A 547 24.54 11.70 35.96
CA ARG A 547 23.64 12.80 36.30
C ARG A 547 24.19 14.10 35.72
N ALA A 548 23.33 14.84 35.06
CA ALA A 548 23.69 16.08 34.37
C ALA A 548 22.52 17.08 34.40
N LYS A 549 22.79 18.31 33.96
CA LYS A 549 21.79 19.35 33.77
C LYS A 549 21.70 19.75 32.30
N LEU A 550 20.51 19.67 31.72
CA LEU A 550 20.23 20.09 30.36
C LEU A 550 19.58 21.48 30.40
N ASP A 551 20.25 22.47 29.79
CA ASP A 551 19.68 23.80 29.56
C ASP A 551 18.79 23.77 28.31
N VAL A 552 17.48 23.86 28.53
CA VAL A 552 16.46 23.95 27.48
C VAL A 552 16.00 25.40 27.24
N SER A 553 16.60 26.41 27.90
CA SER A 553 16.21 27.82 27.72
C SER A 553 16.49 28.35 26.31
N LYS A 554 17.50 27.79 25.64
CA LYS A 554 17.87 28.14 24.26
C LYS A 554 17.09 27.35 23.21
N ALA A 555 16.15 26.50 23.63
CA ALA A 555 15.39 25.67 22.71
C ALA A 555 14.44 26.51 21.86
N SER A 556 14.34 26.21 20.57
CA SER A 556 13.41 26.89 19.66
C SER A 556 11.94 26.58 19.94
N ALA A 557 11.67 25.45 20.60
CA ALA A 557 10.36 25.04 21.08
C ALA A 557 10.50 24.15 22.33
N PRO A 558 9.46 24.04 23.18
CA PRO A 558 9.46 23.10 24.30
C PRO A 558 9.64 21.65 23.83
N PRO A 559 10.63 20.90 24.35
CA PRO A 559 10.83 19.51 23.96
C PRO A 559 9.69 18.61 24.46
N VAL A 560 9.15 17.80 23.56
CA VAL A 560 8.07 16.82 23.79
C VAL A 560 8.64 15.45 24.16
N ALA A 561 9.80 15.09 23.62
CA ALA A 561 10.48 13.83 23.89
C ALA A 561 11.97 14.04 24.13
N PHE A 562 12.60 13.09 24.82
CA PHE A 562 14.04 13.09 25.07
C PHE A 562 14.66 11.77 24.64
N GLU A 563 15.81 11.84 24.00
CA GLU A 563 16.66 10.69 23.72
C GLU A 563 18.07 10.95 24.24
N ALA A 564 18.77 9.88 24.63
CA ALA A 564 20.15 9.96 25.06
C ALA A 564 20.93 8.80 24.46
N PHE A 565 22.17 9.06 24.07
CA PHE A 565 23.09 8.06 23.57
C PHE A 565 24.50 8.37 24.08
N ALA A 566 25.29 7.32 24.25
CA ALA A 566 26.65 7.42 24.72
C ALA A 566 27.59 6.75 23.72
N ASP A 567 28.71 7.40 23.46
CA ASP A 567 29.77 6.91 22.60
C ASP A 567 31.07 7.60 23.04
N ARG A 568 32.18 7.33 22.35
CA ARG A 568 33.39 8.13 22.50
C ARG A 568 33.08 9.58 22.18
N GLU A 569 33.60 10.48 23.01
CA GLU A 569 33.36 11.92 22.95
C GLU A 569 33.68 12.51 21.57
N ASP A 570 34.71 12.01 20.90
CA ASP A 570 35.14 12.43 19.56
C ASP A 570 34.26 11.89 18.42
N LEU A 571 33.45 10.87 18.68
CA LEU A 571 32.53 10.26 17.71
C LEU A 571 31.08 10.73 17.88
N LEU A 572 30.80 11.50 18.94
CA LEU A 572 29.48 12.08 19.13
C LEU A 572 29.25 13.17 18.05
N PRO A 573 28.14 13.10 17.30
CA PRO A 573 27.94 13.79 16.01
C PRO A 573 27.63 15.30 16.07
#